data_AF-A0A7Y3P554-F1
#
_entry.id   AF-A0A7Y3P554-F1
#
_cell.length_a   1.000
_cell.length_b   1.000
_cell.length_c   1.000
_cell.angle_alpha   90.00
_cell.angle_beta   90.00
_cell.angle_gamma   90.00
#
_symmetry.space_group_name_H-M   'P 1'
#
loop_
_entity.id
_entity.type
_entity.pdbx_description
1 polymer ?
#
loop_
_entity_poly.entity_id
_entity_poly.type
_entity_poly.pdbx_seq_one_letter_code
_entity_poly.pdbx_strand_id
1 'polypeptide(L)'
;MDSEVGRRERKRLKTHDELRRAALELSAERGLAKVTVEDIAEAADVSLRTFYDHFPSKEDAIVGFDESRVEHLRMALLERPEEEAPLESLRYVLHQLHV
;
A
#
# COMPACT_ATOMS: atom_id res chain seq x y z
N MET A 1 -12.09 -25.87 -12.53
CA MET A 1 -11.97 -24.55 -13.17
C MET A 1 -11.25 -23.50 -12.30
N ASP A 2 -10.77 -23.85 -11.09
CA ASP A 2 -10.07 -22.93 -10.18
C ASP A 2 -8.60 -22.62 -10.51
N SER A 3 -7.94 -23.42 -11.35
CA SER A 3 -6.49 -23.36 -11.53
C SER A 3 -5.99 -22.17 -12.36
N GLU A 4 -6.85 -21.58 -13.19
CA GLU A 4 -6.52 -20.42 -14.02
C GLU A 4 -6.81 -19.10 -13.30
N VAL A 5 -7.97 -19.00 -12.63
CA VAL A 5 -8.34 -17.84 -11.79
C VAL A 5 -7.28 -17.62 -10.71
N GLY A 6 -6.87 -18.68 -10.00
CA GLY A 6 -5.82 -18.55 -8.99
C GLY A 6 -4.44 -18.16 -9.55
N ARG A 7 -4.12 -18.50 -10.82
CA ARG A 7 -2.84 -18.12 -11.44
C ARG A 7 -2.84 -16.64 -11.86
N ARG A 8 -3.99 -16.12 -12.32
CA ARG A 8 -4.19 -14.69 -12.60
C ARG A 8 -4.15 -13.86 -11.31
N GLU A 9 -4.84 -14.31 -10.26
CA GLU A 9 -4.84 -13.68 -8.93
C GLU A 9 -3.41 -13.56 -8.37
N ARG A 10 -2.65 -14.65 -8.38
CA ARG A 10 -1.24 -14.65 -7.93
C ARG A 10 -0.36 -13.71 -8.76
N LYS A 11 -0.58 -13.65 -10.08
CA LYS A 11 0.17 -12.72 -10.94
C LYS A 11 -0.16 -11.28 -10.60
N ARG A 12 -1.45 -10.96 -10.38
CA ARG A 12 -1.90 -9.63 -9.94
C ARG A 12 -1.25 -9.26 -8.60
N LEU A 13 -1.29 -10.13 -7.59
CA LEU A 13 -0.65 -9.87 -6.29
C LEU A 13 0.86 -9.66 -6.40
N LYS A 14 1.56 -10.48 -7.20
CA LYS A 14 3.01 -10.31 -7.44
C LYS A 14 3.33 -8.93 -8.04
N THR A 15 2.57 -8.51 -9.06
CA THR A 15 2.75 -7.20 -9.70
C THR A 15 2.43 -6.06 -8.73
N HIS A 16 1.39 -6.22 -7.90
CA HIS A 16 1.06 -5.26 -6.84
C HIS A 16 2.23 -5.05 -5.86
N ASP A 17 2.84 -6.15 -5.41
CA ASP A 17 3.95 -6.10 -4.45
C ASP A 17 5.24 -5.55 -5.06
N GLU A 18 5.52 -5.86 -6.33
CA GLU A 18 6.67 -5.31 -7.07
C GLU A 18 6.56 -3.79 -7.25
N LEU A 19 5.38 -3.29 -7.62
CA LEU A 19 5.09 -1.86 -7.72
C LEU A 19 5.27 -1.15 -6.37
N ARG A 20 4.72 -1.71 -5.29
CA ARG A 20 4.85 -1.15 -3.93
C ARG A 20 6.31 -1.12 -3.47
N ARG A 21 7.06 -2.19 -3.69
CA ARG A 21 8.48 -2.26 -3.36
C ARG A 21 9.28 -1.19 -4.09
N ALA A 22 9.08 -1.05 -5.41
CA ALA A 22 9.74 -0.03 -6.21
C ALA A 22 9.42 1.39 -5.71
N ALA A 23 8.15 1.65 -5.36
CA ALA A 23 7.74 2.95 -4.83
C ALA A 23 8.42 3.29 -3.49
N LEU A 24 8.51 2.31 -2.58
CA LEU A 24 9.18 2.47 -1.29
C LEU A 24 10.69 2.68 -1.46
N GLU A 25 11.37 1.88 -2.29
CA GLU A 25 12.82 1.98 -2.51
C GLU A 25 13.19 3.33 -3.12
N LEU A 26 12.51 3.73 -4.21
CA LEU A 26 12.78 5.01 -4.88
C LEU A 26 12.50 6.20 -3.96
N SER A 27 11.42 6.14 -3.17
CA SER A 27 11.05 7.24 -2.27
C SER A 27 12.01 7.35 -1.08
N ALA A 28 12.54 6.23 -0.58
CA ALA A 28 13.58 6.22 0.44
C ALA A 28 14.91 6.80 -0.08
N GLU A 29 15.28 6.49 -1.32
CA GLU A 29 16.54 6.96 -1.93
C GLU A 29 16.51 8.44 -2.33
N ARG A 30 15.41 8.87 -2.97
CA ARG A 30 15.33 10.18 -3.65
C ARG A 30 14.48 11.19 -2.91
N GLY A 31 13.66 10.73 -1.96
CA GLY A 31 12.60 11.49 -1.31
C GLY A 31 11.29 11.48 -2.13
N LEU A 32 10.16 11.44 -1.43
CA LEU A 32 8.80 11.34 -2.00
C LEU A 32 8.49 12.36 -3.12
N ALA A 33 8.96 13.60 -2.94
CA ALA A 33 8.69 14.67 -3.90
C ALA A 33 9.38 14.48 -5.26
N LYS A 34 10.48 13.71 -5.31
CA LYS A 34 11.31 13.51 -6.52
C LYS A 34 10.96 12.24 -7.29
N VAL A 35 10.11 11.37 -6.74
CA VAL A 35 9.69 10.12 -7.39
C VAL A 35 8.42 10.38 -8.19
N THR A 36 8.38 9.86 -9.42
CA THR A 36 7.22 9.90 -10.31
C THR A 36 6.58 8.52 -10.47
N VAL A 37 5.36 8.47 -11.01
CA VAL A 37 4.69 7.20 -11.31
C VAL A 37 5.43 6.46 -12.43
N GLU A 38 5.99 7.21 -13.38
CA GLU A 38 6.83 6.74 -14.46
C GLU A 38 8.07 6.01 -13.94
N ASP A 39 8.80 6.62 -12.98
CA ASP A 39 9.97 5.99 -12.35
C ASP A 39 9.61 4.64 -11.70
N ILE A 40 8.46 4.58 -11.03
CA ILE A 40 8.01 3.37 -10.33
C ILE A 40 7.61 2.29 -11.33
N ALA A 41 6.85 2.65 -12.36
CA ALA A 41 6.41 1.72 -13.40
C ALA A 41 7.61 1.14 -14.17
N GLU A 42 8.60 1.99 -14.50
CA GLU A 42 9.85 1.56 -15.12
C GLU A 42 10.64 0.61 -14.20
N ALA A 43 10.81 0.96 -12.93
CA ALA A 43 11.53 0.12 -11.97
C ALA A 43 10.86 -1.24 -11.70
N ALA A 44 9.53 -1.32 -11.85
CA ALA A 44 8.76 -2.55 -11.71
C ALA A 44 8.58 -3.31 -13.05
N ASP A 45 9.14 -2.84 -14.16
CA ASP A 45 8.99 -3.42 -15.50
C ASP A 45 7.51 -3.59 -15.94
N VAL A 46 6.71 -2.55 -15.71
CA VAL A 46 5.29 -2.51 -16.11
C VAL A 46 4.91 -1.21 -16.81
N SER A 47 3.77 -1.23 -17.49
CA SER A 47 3.23 -0.01 -18.11
C SER A 47 2.63 0.94 -17.06
N LEU A 48 2.56 2.24 -17.38
CA LEU A 48 1.80 3.21 -16.58
C LEU A 48 0.34 2.80 -16.37
N ARG A 49 -0.29 2.20 -17.40
CA ARG A 49 -1.65 1.68 -17.27
C ARG A 49 -1.72 0.60 -16.20
N THR A 50 -0.77 -0.33 -16.20
CA THR A 50 -0.67 -1.39 -15.19
C THR A 50 -0.43 -0.81 -13.80
N PHE A 51 0.37 0.25 -13.66
CA PHE A 51 0.45 0.97 -12.39
C PHE A 51 -0.93 1.45 -11.94
N TYR A 52 -1.66 2.18 -12.80
CA TYR A 52 -2.96 2.75 -12.46
C TYR A 52 -4.07 1.69 -12.25
N ASP A 53 -3.93 0.51 -12.85
CA ASP A 53 -4.81 -0.65 -12.57
C ASP A 53 -4.64 -1.19 -11.12
N HIS A 54 -3.53 -0.84 -10.46
CA HIS A 54 -3.19 -1.26 -9.10
C HIS A 54 -3.28 -0.11 -8.08
N PHE A 55 -2.83 1.09 -8.42
CA PHE A 55 -2.75 2.23 -7.50
C PHE A 55 -3.26 3.52 -8.16
N PRO A 56 -4.13 4.30 -7.48
CA PRO A 56 -4.57 5.61 -7.99
C PRO A 56 -3.46 6.65 -8.06
N SER A 57 -2.47 6.57 -7.16
CA SER A 57 -1.35 7.51 -7.06
C SER A 57 -0.06 6.84 -6.55
N LYS A 58 1.08 7.56 -6.65
CA LYS A 58 2.33 7.11 -6.02
C LYS A 58 2.23 7.06 -4.50
N GLU A 59 1.46 7.97 -3.90
CA GLU A 59 1.22 8.01 -2.47
C GLU A 59 0.48 6.75 -2.02
N ASP A 60 -0.50 6.26 -2.80
CA ASP A 60 -1.18 5.00 -2.51
C ASP A 60 -0.21 3.81 -2.60
N ALA A 61 0.67 3.79 -3.59
CA ALA A 61 1.69 2.74 -3.74
C ALA A 61 2.72 2.74 -2.59
N ILE A 62 3.07 3.91 -2.05
CA ILE A 62 4.05 4.08 -0.97
C ILE A 62 3.41 3.81 0.39
N VAL A 63 2.31 4.49 0.67
CA VAL A 63 1.66 4.39 1.97
C VAL A 63 1.02 3.02 2.07
N GLY A 64 0.39 2.48 1.02
CA GLY A 64 -0.12 1.12 0.96
C GLY A 64 -1.45 0.93 1.69
N PHE A 65 -2.35 1.92 1.69
CA PHE A 65 -3.70 1.75 2.22
C PHE A 65 -4.51 0.86 1.28
N ASP A 66 -4.26 -0.46 1.32
CA ASP A 66 -5.20 -1.41 0.78
C ASP A 66 -6.40 -1.56 1.73
N GLU A 67 -7.52 -2.04 1.18
CA GLU A 67 -8.79 -2.20 1.90
C GLU A 67 -8.65 -3.10 3.13
N SER A 68 -7.76 -4.10 3.06
CA SER A 68 -7.47 -4.99 4.20
C SER A 68 -6.78 -4.25 5.35
N ARG A 69 -5.89 -3.31 5.03
CA ARG A 69 -5.16 -2.56 6.04
C ARG A 69 -6.01 -1.48 6.68
N VAL A 70 -6.90 -0.85 5.91
CA VAL A 70 -7.94 0.05 6.44
C VAL A 70 -8.86 -0.72 7.40
N GLU A 71 -9.24 -1.94 7.05
CA GLU A 71 -10.06 -2.78 7.94
C GLU A 71 -9.31 -3.17 9.21
N HIS A 72 -8.02 -3.52 9.14
CA HIS A 72 -7.20 -3.76 10.33
C HIS A 72 -7.10 -2.53 11.24
N LEU A 73 -6.87 -1.34 10.65
CA LEU A 73 -6.88 -0.06 11.37
C LEU A 73 -8.21 0.20 12.07
N ARG A 74 -9.32 -0.06 11.36
CA ARG A 74 -10.68 0.08 11.89
C ARG A 74 -10.89 -0.85 13.08
N MET A 75 -10.51 -2.12 12.98
CA MET A 75 -10.64 -3.09 14.06
C MET A 75 -9.79 -2.70 15.27
N ALA A 76 -8.54 -2.29 15.06
CA ALA A 76 -7.65 -1.83 16.14
C ALA A 76 -8.19 -0.56 16.85
N LEU A 77 -8.86 0.33 16.12
CA LEU A 77 -9.54 1.49 16.72
C LEU A 77 -10.77 1.09 17.54
N LEU A 78 -11.55 0.11 17.08
CA LEU A 78 -12.73 -0.38 17.82
C LEU A 78 -12.38 -1.12 19.11
N GLU A 79 -11.15 -1.64 19.23
CA GLU A 79 -10.64 -2.29 20.44
C GLU A 79 -10.08 -1.29 21.48
N ARG A 80 -10.14 0.02 21.21
CA ARG A 80 -9.68 1.04 22.16
C ARG A 80 -10.71 1.31 23.28
N PRO A 81 -10.28 1.61 24.51
CA PRO A 81 -11.16 2.01 25.60
C PRO A 81 -11.99 3.25 25.23
N GLU A 82 -13.26 3.27 25.63
CA GLU A 82 -14.16 4.40 25.35
C GLU A 82 -13.73 5.69 26.05
N GLU A 83 -13.00 5.56 27.16
CA GLU A 83 -12.49 6.69 27.94
C GLU A 83 -11.17 7.27 27.40
N GLU A 84 -10.53 6.61 26.43
CA GLU A 84 -9.29 7.08 25.81
C GLU A 84 -9.58 8.27 24.86
N ALA A 85 -8.73 9.29 24.89
CA ALA A 85 -8.93 10.44 24.00
C ALA A 85 -8.79 9.99 22.53
N PRO A 86 -9.67 10.40 21.60
CA PRO A 86 -9.64 9.92 20.22
C PRO A 86 -8.29 10.09 19.50
N LEU A 87 -7.55 11.17 19.82
CA LEU A 87 -6.21 11.40 19.27
C LEU A 87 -5.15 10.47 19.87
N GLU A 88 -5.32 9.99 21.10
CA GLU A 88 -4.43 8.98 21.71
C GLU A 88 -4.67 7.62 21.08
N SER A 89 -5.93 7.21 20.92
CA SER A 89 -6.33 6.02 20.19
C SER A 89 -5.79 6.01 18.75
N LEU A 90 -5.97 7.12 18.02
CA LEU A 90 -5.45 7.27 16.67
C LEU A 90 -3.92 7.18 16.63
N ARG A 91 -3.23 7.85 17.55
CA ARG A 91 -1.76 7.80 17.63
C ARG A 91 -1.27 6.38 17.90
N TYR A 92 -1.89 5.67 18.84
CA TYR A 92 -1.54 4.28 19.14
C TYR A 92 -1.65 3.40 17.89
N VAL A 93 -2.78 3.44 17.21
CA VAL A 93 -3.03 2.59 16.03
C VAL A 93 -2.12 2.98 14.86
N LEU A 94 -1.84 4.27 14.66
CA LEU A 94 -0.89 4.71 13.63
C LEU A 94 0.57 4.32 13.94
N HIS A 95 0.97 4.22 15.21
CA HIS A 95 2.30 3.74 15.60
C HIS A 95 2.47 2.24 15.33
N GLN A 96 1.39 1.45 15.35
CA GLN A 96 1.40 0.03 14.98
C GLN A 96 1.58 -0.20 13.47
N LEU A 97 1.50 0.85 12.63
CA LEU A 97 1.69 0.75 11.17
C LEU A 97 3.16 0.67 10.71
N HIS A 98 4.14 0.78 11.62
CA HIS A 98 5.57 0.86 11.28
C HIS A 98 6.38 -0.42 11.58
N VAL A 99 5.80 -1.62 11.40
CA VAL A 99 6.56 -2.88 11.48
C VAL A 99 6.35 -3.74 10.23
#